data_AF-A0A1C3RIC1-F1
#
_entry.id   AF-A0A1C3RIC1-F1
#
_cell.length_a   1.000
_cell.length_b   1.000
_cell.length_c   1.000
_cell.angle_alpha   90.00
_cell.angle_beta   90.00
_cell.angle_gamma   90.00
#
_symmetry.space_group_name_H-M   'P 1'
#
loop_
_entity.id
_entity.type
_entity.pdbx_description
1 polymer ?
#
loop_
_entity_poly.entity_id
_entity_poly.type
_entity_poly.pdbx_seq_one_letter_code
_entity_poly.pdbx_strand_id
1 'polypeptide(L)'
;MSEESMNIAADWVADAPFPAVLLAQDKTVMVQSRAAETLVKSLGIPSVVELFSKVEQSNTAHMQTAGFETEKGVLFYDLTLCPFGEGYLLSARDSSLEHNLRAALMDSRQRFKDLVDISSDFAWEVGADGYFIFVSQRGAVGYEPDELIRKHCDEIVLKRHKKHSLNPFMSKSKLEREEVWVVRPDGEPACLMVSCVPLFDDNNHWVGARGVCRDITEERERDAALARAYHRDQLLAYIVKTIRDEVEPSNMLTAAANATARALSANGCQIYRCKPDSDMVVNASFGDIPDEIPELFEKLESLGENEVGIFEVKDWLAIYSATRYRRNVNGAICLWREKVRGTWNDDDKILATDVANQLGIANEQISGHERIVELSRTDALTGLLNRRAFFEEELPRHIDRLQYNNKPAALIYVDLDHFKQVNDAFGHQKGDEILLLVRDFLLKQVRPGDVVARLGGDEFALWLDDITENTAHKRCTKMMESSTFLQEHSGADDMMLGVSLGLALYHPDSDESIETLVSRADAAMYEAKKAGKSQFCVAEDYKGQ
;
A
#
# COMPACT_ATOMS: atom_id res chain seq x y z
N MET A 1 -31.19 50.70 -83.53
CA MET A 1 -31.03 49.42 -84.26
C MET A 1 -32.01 49.42 -85.44
N SER A 2 -31.69 48.81 -86.58
CA SER A 2 -32.68 48.63 -87.66
C SER A 2 -33.69 47.53 -87.29
N GLU A 3 -34.93 47.59 -87.80
CA GLU A 3 -35.98 46.58 -87.54
C GLU A 3 -35.49 45.14 -87.83
N GLU A 4 -34.63 44.98 -88.83
CA GLU A 4 -34.04 43.71 -89.23
C GLU A 4 -33.10 43.13 -88.15
N SER A 5 -32.32 43.97 -87.47
CA SER A 5 -31.46 43.54 -86.35
C SER A 5 -32.25 43.19 -85.09
N MET A 6 -33.43 43.80 -84.90
CA MET A 6 -34.31 43.50 -83.77
C MET A 6 -35.02 42.16 -83.96
N ASN A 7 -35.42 41.82 -85.19
CA ASN A 7 -35.99 40.52 -85.53
C ASN A 7 -34.99 39.38 -85.35
N ILE A 8 -33.73 39.55 -85.78
CA ILE A 8 -32.68 38.54 -85.59
C ILE A 8 -32.41 38.26 -84.10
N ALA A 9 -32.42 39.32 -83.27
CA ALA A 9 -32.22 39.17 -81.83
C ALA A 9 -33.43 38.51 -81.15
N ALA A 10 -34.65 38.84 -81.59
CA ALA A 10 -35.87 38.19 -81.14
C ALA A 10 -35.88 36.69 -81.45
N ASP A 11 -35.54 36.31 -82.68
CA ASP A 11 -35.44 34.91 -83.10
C ASP A 11 -34.37 34.15 -82.28
N TRP A 12 -33.21 34.78 -82.05
CA TRP A 12 -32.16 34.18 -81.23
C TRP A 12 -32.57 33.95 -79.77
N VAL A 13 -33.28 34.91 -79.16
CA VAL A 13 -33.78 34.76 -77.78
C VAL A 13 -34.86 33.69 -77.70
N ALA A 14 -35.76 33.62 -78.70
CA ALA A 14 -36.80 32.59 -78.74
C ALA A 14 -36.21 31.17 -78.82
N ASP A 15 -35.15 30.99 -79.60
CA ASP A 15 -34.47 29.71 -79.82
C ASP A 15 -33.38 29.38 -78.78
N ALA A 16 -33.11 30.27 -77.83
CA ALA A 16 -32.04 30.07 -76.85
C ALA A 16 -32.27 28.82 -75.99
N PRO A 17 -31.29 27.90 -75.87
CA PRO A 17 -31.41 26.68 -75.08
C PRO A 17 -31.30 26.92 -73.56
N PHE A 18 -31.12 28.17 -73.14
CA PHE A 18 -31.03 28.61 -71.76
C PHE A 18 -32.05 29.73 -71.49
N PRO A 19 -32.40 30.02 -70.22
CA PRO A 19 -33.30 31.11 -69.89
C PRO A 19 -32.76 32.45 -70.41
N ALA A 20 -33.46 33.05 -71.38
CA ALA A 20 -33.16 34.35 -71.94
C ALA A 20 -34.46 35.12 -72.18
N VAL A 21 -34.45 36.41 -71.89
CA VAL A 21 -35.61 37.30 -71.99
C VAL A 21 -35.17 38.65 -72.54
N LEU A 22 -35.81 39.07 -73.63
CA LEU A 22 -35.70 40.41 -74.17
C LEU A 22 -36.84 41.26 -73.61
N LEU A 23 -36.49 42.38 -72.99
CA LEU A 23 -37.41 43.28 -72.30
C LEU A 23 -37.37 44.66 -72.95
N ALA A 24 -38.50 45.35 -73.01
CA ALA A 24 -38.58 46.74 -73.42
C ALA A 24 -38.08 47.68 -72.30
N GLN A 25 -37.99 48.98 -72.60
CA GLN A 25 -37.55 50.00 -71.64
C GLN A 25 -38.42 50.06 -70.37
N ASP A 26 -39.71 49.78 -70.50
CA ASP A 26 -40.68 49.70 -69.41
C ASP A 26 -40.67 48.34 -68.68
N LYS A 27 -39.69 47.48 -68.99
CA LYS A 27 -39.49 46.13 -68.42
C LYS A 27 -40.60 45.13 -68.81
N THR A 28 -41.40 45.45 -69.84
CA THR A 28 -42.34 44.47 -70.41
C THR A 28 -41.58 43.41 -71.22
N VAL A 29 -42.00 42.15 -71.11
CA VAL A 29 -41.39 41.03 -71.84
C VAL A 29 -41.77 41.12 -73.31
N MET A 30 -40.78 41.33 -74.17
CA MET A 30 -40.95 41.34 -75.62
C MET A 30 -40.86 39.92 -76.19
N VAL A 31 -39.82 39.20 -75.81
CA VAL A 31 -39.55 37.82 -76.26
C VAL A 31 -38.90 37.05 -75.13
N GLN A 32 -39.23 35.76 -75.00
CA GLN A 32 -38.63 34.87 -74.01
C GLN A 32 -38.28 33.53 -74.66
N SER A 33 -37.20 32.91 -74.18
CA SER A 33 -36.90 31.52 -74.52
C SER A 33 -37.85 30.56 -73.78
N ARG A 34 -38.00 29.34 -74.29
CA ARG A 34 -38.81 28.31 -73.62
C ARG A 34 -38.32 28.00 -72.20
N ALA A 35 -37.02 28.11 -71.96
CA ALA A 35 -36.40 27.87 -70.66
C ALA A 35 -36.58 29.03 -69.67
N ALA A 36 -37.09 30.19 -70.12
CA ALA A 36 -37.21 31.40 -69.30
C ALA A 36 -38.53 31.56 -68.53
N GLU A 37 -39.44 30.57 -68.56
CA GLU A 37 -40.77 30.69 -67.95
C GLU A 37 -40.72 31.00 -66.44
N THR A 38 -39.85 30.32 -65.69
CA THR A 38 -39.64 30.56 -64.25
C THR A 38 -38.98 31.92 -63.98
N LEU A 39 -38.09 32.36 -64.88
CA LEU A 39 -37.38 33.63 -64.79
C LEU A 39 -38.34 34.81 -64.99
N VAL A 40 -39.24 34.72 -65.97
CA VAL A 40 -40.23 35.75 -66.27
C VAL A 40 -41.25 35.93 -65.15
N LYS A 41 -41.73 34.83 -64.56
CA LYS A 41 -42.62 34.88 -63.38
C LYS A 41 -41.98 35.55 -62.16
N SER A 42 -40.65 35.65 -62.16
CA SER A 42 -39.84 36.07 -61.03
C SER A 42 -39.13 37.41 -61.23
N LEU A 43 -39.48 38.17 -62.28
CA LEU A 43 -38.87 39.48 -62.58
C LEU A 43 -39.10 40.54 -61.48
N GLY A 44 -40.13 40.34 -60.64
CA GLY A 44 -40.45 41.22 -59.52
C GLY A 44 -39.71 40.91 -58.21
N ILE A 45 -38.85 39.87 -58.17
CA ILE A 45 -38.09 39.54 -56.97
C ILE A 45 -37.09 40.68 -56.67
N PRO A 46 -36.90 41.09 -55.40
CA PRO A 46 -36.03 42.22 -55.05
C PRO A 46 -34.63 42.17 -55.65
N SER A 47 -34.01 40.99 -55.73
CA SER A 47 -32.68 40.79 -56.34
C SER A 47 -32.64 41.12 -57.84
N VAL A 48 -33.72 40.81 -58.56
CA VAL A 48 -33.86 41.12 -59.98
C VAL A 48 -34.11 42.62 -60.18
N VAL A 49 -34.95 43.22 -59.34
CA VAL A 49 -35.23 44.67 -59.36
C VAL A 49 -33.97 45.49 -59.07
N GLU A 50 -33.16 45.06 -58.10
CA GLU A 50 -31.86 45.66 -57.79
C GLU A 50 -30.91 45.59 -58.98
N LEU A 51 -30.90 44.45 -59.70
CA LEU A 51 -30.09 44.28 -60.90
C LEU A 51 -30.47 45.27 -62.00
N PHE A 52 -31.78 45.51 -62.21
CA PHE A 52 -32.25 46.56 -63.12
C PHE A 52 -31.76 47.94 -62.70
N SER A 53 -31.87 48.30 -61.41
CA SER A 53 -31.41 49.61 -60.91
C SER A 53 -29.90 49.79 -61.11
N LYS A 54 -29.09 48.75 -60.94
CA LYS A 54 -27.64 48.80 -61.20
C LYS A 54 -27.33 49.05 -62.67
N VAL A 55 -28.01 48.36 -63.58
CA VAL A 55 -27.85 48.54 -65.03
C VAL A 55 -28.35 49.91 -65.49
N GLU A 56 -29.47 50.40 -64.96
CA GLU A 56 -30.01 51.75 -65.24
C GLU A 56 -29.05 52.86 -64.81
N GLN A 57 -28.35 52.69 -63.69
CA GLN A 57 -27.40 53.68 -63.18
C GLN A 57 -26.08 53.70 -63.95
N SER A 58 -25.53 52.54 -64.31
CA SER A 58 -24.21 52.46 -64.94
C SER A 58 -24.24 52.33 -66.46
N ASN A 59 -25.39 51.96 -67.03
CA ASN A 59 -25.57 51.61 -68.43
C ASN A 59 -24.56 50.54 -68.93
N THR A 60 -24.21 49.59 -68.07
CA THR A 60 -23.31 48.46 -68.37
C THR A 60 -23.95 47.15 -67.94
N ALA A 61 -23.48 46.02 -68.47
CA ALA A 61 -23.92 44.70 -68.03
C ALA A 61 -23.57 44.47 -66.55
N HIS A 62 -24.50 43.90 -65.80
CA HIS A 62 -24.29 43.46 -64.42
C HIS A 62 -24.68 41.99 -64.25
N MET A 63 -23.99 41.31 -63.36
CA MET A 63 -24.25 39.92 -63.00
C MET A 63 -24.57 39.81 -61.51
N GLN A 64 -25.58 39.02 -61.16
CA GLN A 64 -25.98 38.77 -59.78
C GLN A 64 -26.59 37.37 -59.64
N THR A 65 -26.17 36.63 -58.63
CA THR A 65 -26.81 35.36 -58.28
C THR A 65 -28.10 35.61 -57.51
N ALA A 66 -29.19 34.96 -57.90
CA ALA A 66 -30.49 35.04 -57.24
C ALA A 66 -31.04 33.64 -56.94
N GLY A 67 -31.60 33.48 -55.74
CA GLY A 67 -32.35 32.29 -55.35
C GLY A 67 -33.84 32.44 -55.71
N PHE A 68 -34.42 31.39 -56.28
CA PHE A 68 -35.82 31.32 -56.69
C PHE A 68 -36.47 30.14 -55.97
N GLU A 69 -37.49 30.41 -55.16
CA GLU A 69 -38.26 29.37 -54.50
C GLU A 69 -39.11 28.61 -55.52
N THR A 70 -38.99 27.29 -55.51
CA THR A 70 -39.82 26.38 -56.31
C THR A 70 -40.45 25.31 -55.41
N GLU A 71 -41.44 24.59 -55.92
CA GLU A 71 -42.05 23.45 -55.20
C GLU A 71 -41.04 22.36 -54.79
N LYS A 72 -39.87 22.31 -55.44
CA LYS A 72 -38.80 21.32 -55.20
C LYS A 72 -37.62 21.87 -54.38
N GLY A 73 -37.70 23.11 -53.89
CA GLY A 73 -36.64 23.80 -53.17
C GLY A 73 -36.16 25.08 -53.87
N VAL A 74 -35.08 25.68 -53.36
CA VAL A 74 -34.51 26.92 -53.92
C VAL A 74 -33.58 26.58 -55.08
N LEU A 75 -33.85 27.15 -56.26
CA LEU A 75 -32.93 27.14 -57.41
C LEU A 75 -32.10 28.42 -57.39
N PHE A 76 -30.80 28.30 -57.65
CA PHE A 76 -29.91 29.44 -57.78
C PHE A 76 -29.59 29.66 -59.26
N TYR A 77 -29.84 30.88 -59.74
CA TYR A 77 -29.42 31.29 -61.08
C TYR A 77 -28.47 32.47 -61.02
N ASP A 78 -27.42 32.41 -61.83
CA ASP A 78 -26.58 33.55 -62.13
C ASP A 78 -27.25 34.36 -63.24
N LEU A 79 -27.81 35.50 -62.86
CA LEU A 79 -28.50 36.42 -63.76
C LEU A 79 -27.49 37.38 -64.35
N THR A 80 -27.53 37.55 -65.67
CA THR A 80 -26.78 38.59 -66.38
C THR A 80 -27.78 39.48 -67.11
N LEU A 81 -27.82 40.75 -66.71
CA LEU A 81 -28.65 41.76 -67.35
C LEU A 81 -27.75 42.74 -68.09
N CYS A 82 -28.01 42.95 -69.37
CA CYS A 82 -27.30 43.94 -70.18
C CYS A 82 -28.27 44.88 -70.91
N PRO A 83 -27.91 46.17 -71.08
CA PRO A 83 -28.69 47.07 -71.93
C PRO A 83 -28.59 46.61 -73.39
N PHE A 84 -29.74 46.55 -74.09
CA PHE A 84 -29.82 46.07 -75.46
C PHE A 84 -30.84 46.89 -76.26
N GLY A 85 -30.36 47.65 -77.25
CA GLY A 85 -31.20 48.60 -77.98
C GLY A 85 -31.76 49.69 -77.04
N GLU A 86 -33.09 49.86 -77.03
CA GLU A 86 -33.80 50.73 -76.08
C GLU A 86 -34.29 49.99 -74.83
N GLY A 87 -34.02 48.69 -74.71
CA GLY A 87 -34.47 47.83 -73.62
C GLY A 87 -33.34 47.04 -72.97
N TYR A 88 -33.64 45.82 -72.51
CA TYR A 88 -32.71 44.98 -71.77
C TYR A 88 -32.72 43.53 -72.24
N LEU A 89 -31.57 42.88 -72.22
CA LEU A 89 -31.45 41.43 -72.37
C LEU A 89 -31.06 40.82 -71.02
N LEU A 90 -31.94 39.97 -70.50
CA LEU A 90 -31.71 39.19 -69.29
C LEU A 90 -31.45 37.75 -69.67
N SER A 91 -30.33 37.20 -69.22
CA SER A 91 -30.04 35.76 -69.31
C SER A 91 -29.79 35.18 -67.93
N ALA A 92 -30.10 33.90 -67.75
CA ALA A 92 -29.85 33.20 -66.50
C ALA A 92 -29.14 31.86 -66.75
N ARG A 93 -28.15 31.55 -65.92
CA ARG A 93 -27.47 30.25 -65.90
C ARG A 93 -27.80 29.55 -64.58
N ASP A 94 -28.25 28.29 -64.64
CA ASP A 94 -28.46 27.50 -63.43
C ASP A 94 -27.12 27.21 -62.74
N SER A 95 -26.95 27.74 -61.53
CA SER A 95 -25.78 27.57 -60.67
C SER A 95 -26.11 26.79 -59.39
N SER A 96 -27.29 26.14 -59.34
CA SER A 96 -27.80 25.43 -58.15
C SER A 96 -26.88 24.31 -57.67
N LEU A 97 -26.32 23.49 -58.58
CA LEU A 97 -25.42 22.39 -58.21
C LEU A 97 -24.15 22.89 -57.52
N GLU A 98 -23.52 23.92 -58.09
CA GLU A 98 -22.29 24.51 -57.56
C GLU A 98 -22.54 25.17 -56.21
N HIS A 99 -23.64 25.91 -56.08
CA HIS A 99 -24.03 26.55 -54.82
C HIS A 99 -24.33 25.51 -53.73
N ASN A 100 -25.09 24.47 -54.05
CA ASN A 100 -25.43 23.41 -53.11
C ASN A 100 -24.20 22.60 -52.68
N LEU A 101 -23.29 22.28 -53.61
CA LEU A 101 -22.04 21.58 -53.28
C LEU A 101 -21.15 22.44 -52.38
N ARG A 102 -21.00 23.73 -52.69
CA ARG A 102 -20.20 24.67 -51.89
C ARG A 102 -20.79 24.84 -50.50
N ALA A 103 -22.11 25.00 -50.39
CA ALA A 103 -22.82 25.07 -49.11
C ALA A 103 -22.65 23.78 -48.29
N ALA A 104 -22.81 22.60 -48.92
CA ALA A 104 -22.63 21.32 -48.26
C ALA A 104 -21.18 21.10 -47.78
N LEU A 105 -20.18 21.52 -48.57
CA LEU A 105 -18.77 21.48 -48.17
C LEU A 105 -18.47 22.44 -47.01
N MET A 106 -19.02 23.66 -47.05
CA MET A 106 -18.88 24.63 -45.96
C MET A 106 -19.53 24.12 -44.67
N ASP A 107 -20.74 23.57 -44.76
CA ASP A 107 -21.46 22.99 -43.63
C ASP A 107 -20.74 21.77 -43.06
N SER A 108 -20.27 20.85 -43.92
CA SER A 108 -19.47 19.69 -43.47
C SER A 108 -18.17 20.12 -42.78
N ARG A 109 -17.48 21.14 -43.32
CA ARG A 109 -16.25 21.68 -42.71
C ARG A 109 -16.54 22.34 -41.38
N GLN A 110 -17.63 23.11 -41.27
CA GLN A 110 -18.04 23.76 -40.03
C GLN A 110 -18.41 22.73 -38.97
N ARG A 111 -19.22 21.71 -39.31
CA ARG A 111 -19.55 20.62 -38.40
C ARG A 111 -18.31 19.88 -37.89
N PHE A 112 -17.35 19.61 -38.76
CA PHE A 112 -16.08 18.99 -38.33
C PHE A 112 -15.31 19.90 -37.38
N LYS A 113 -15.21 21.19 -37.70
CA LYS A 113 -14.56 22.19 -36.84
C LYS A 113 -15.23 22.24 -35.46
N ASP A 114 -16.55 22.32 -35.42
CA ASP A 114 -17.31 22.39 -34.17
C ASP A 114 -17.08 21.13 -33.30
N LEU A 115 -17.09 19.93 -33.91
CA LEU A 115 -16.82 18.67 -33.19
C LEU A 115 -15.40 18.61 -32.62
N VAL A 116 -14.40 19.09 -33.37
CA VAL A 116 -13.02 19.14 -32.90
C VAL A 116 -12.86 20.17 -31.79
N ASP A 117 -13.50 21.33 -31.89
CA ASP A 117 -13.38 22.42 -30.92
C ASP A 117 -14.06 22.09 -29.56
N ILE A 118 -15.14 21.31 -29.55
CA ILE A 118 -15.81 20.86 -28.31
C ILE A 118 -15.20 19.61 -27.68
N SER A 119 -14.36 18.87 -28.41
CA SER A 119 -13.73 17.64 -27.94
C SER A 119 -12.86 17.90 -26.70
N SER A 120 -12.84 16.94 -25.78
CA SER A 120 -11.85 16.89 -24.69
C SER A 120 -10.47 16.48 -25.21
N ASP A 121 -10.44 15.70 -26.28
CA ASP A 121 -9.23 15.20 -26.91
C ASP A 121 -8.77 16.22 -27.93
N PHE A 122 -7.47 16.53 -27.97
CA PHE A 122 -6.93 17.49 -28.93
C PHE A 122 -6.63 16.80 -30.25
N ALA A 123 -7.00 17.45 -31.35
CA ALA A 123 -6.70 16.97 -32.70
C ALA A 123 -5.41 17.62 -33.19
N TRP A 124 -4.62 16.86 -33.96
CA TRP A 124 -3.34 17.32 -34.49
C TRP A 124 -3.08 16.72 -35.86
N GLU A 125 -2.21 17.37 -36.62
CA GLU A 125 -1.66 16.86 -37.88
C GLU A 125 -0.22 17.29 -38.03
N VAL A 126 0.61 16.41 -38.55
CA VAL A 126 2.00 16.72 -38.92
C VAL A 126 2.19 16.62 -40.43
N GLY A 127 3.09 17.46 -40.94
CA GLY A 127 3.55 17.39 -42.32
C GLY A 127 4.59 16.29 -42.55
N ALA A 128 5.02 16.16 -43.81
CA ALA A 128 6.04 15.19 -44.23
C ALA A 128 7.42 15.44 -43.58
N ASP A 129 7.64 16.67 -43.12
CA ASP A 129 8.84 17.15 -42.42
C ASP A 129 8.76 16.93 -40.89
N GLY A 130 7.65 16.39 -40.38
CA GLY A 130 7.44 16.07 -38.97
C GLY A 130 7.10 17.26 -38.07
N TYR A 131 6.85 18.44 -38.65
CA TYR A 131 6.32 19.60 -37.92
C TYR A 131 4.81 19.55 -37.85
N PHE A 132 4.25 20.00 -36.72
CA PHE A 132 2.80 20.14 -36.60
C PHE A 132 2.30 21.23 -37.55
N ILE A 133 1.32 20.89 -38.40
CA ILE A 133 0.68 21.84 -39.32
C ILE A 133 -0.71 22.25 -38.85
N PHE A 134 -1.30 21.46 -37.96
CA PHE A 134 -2.58 21.76 -37.32
C PHE A 134 -2.59 21.21 -35.89
N VAL A 135 -3.12 22.00 -34.98
CA VAL A 135 -3.49 21.61 -33.62
C VAL A 135 -4.82 22.28 -33.28
N SER A 136 -5.74 21.56 -32.63
CA SER A 136 -7.02 22.13 -32.18
C SER A 136 -6.82 23.30 -31.22
N GLN A 137 -7.79 24.22 -31.16
CA GLN A 137 -7.65 25.52 -30.46
C GLN A 137 -7.29 25.44 -28.97
N ARG A 138 -7.63 24.34 -28.29
CA ARG A 138 -7.27 24.11 -26.88
C ARG A 138 -5.80 23.79 -26.65
N GLY A 139 -5.00 23.63 -27.72
CA GLY A 139 -3.61 23.21 -27.62
C GLY A 139 -3.48 21.76 -27.15
N ALA A 140 -2.35 21.43 -26.54
CA ALA A 140 -2.10 20.10 -25.98
C ALA A 140 -1.15 20.15 -24.78
N VAL A 141 -1.50 19.47 -23.68
CA VAL A 141 -0.62 19.25 -22.51
C VAL A 141 0.12 20.52 -22.03
N GLY A 142 -0.57 21.66 -22.05
CA GLY A 142 -0.02 22.96 -21.63
C GLY A 142 0.66 23.78 -22.73
N TYR A 143 0.89 23.24 -23.92
CA TYR A 143 1.32 24.03 -25.08
C TYR A 143 0.14 24.77 -25.72
N GLU A 144 0.39 26.01 -26.12
CA GLU A 144 -0.51 26.73 -27.03
C GLU A 144 -0.38 26.19 -28.47
N PRO A 145 -1.45 26.24 -29.29
CA PRO A 145 -1.42 25.72 -30.66
C PRO A 145 -0.26 26.28 -31.52
N ASP A 146 -0.01 27.59 -31.43
CA ASP A 146 1.05 28.26 -32.19
C ASP A 146 2.47 27.83 -31.78
N GLU A 147 2.63 27.37 -30.54
CA GLU A 147 3.91 26.86 -30.05
C GLU A 147 4.18 25.46 -30.61
N LEU A 148 3.16 24.59 -30.62
CA LEU A 148 3.28 23.24 -31.17
C LEU A 148 3.49 23.26 -32.68
N ILE A 149 2.79 24.14 -33.41
CA ILE A 149 2.95 24.26 -34.87
C ILE A 149 4.40 24.56 -35.27
N ARG A 150 5.17 25.23 -34.40
CA ARG A 150 6.59 25.55 -34.64
C ARG A 150 7.55 24.46 -34.19
N LYS A 151 7.06 23.36 -33.63
CA LYS A 151 7.87 22.27 -33.08
C LYS A 151 7.84 21.04 -33.96
N HIS A 152 8.98 20.38 -34.06
CA HIS A 152 9.05 19.04 -34.62
C HIS A 152 8.54 18.03 -33.59
N CYS A 153 7.73 17.06 -34.00
CA CYS A 153 7.09 16.11 -33.08
C CYS A 153 8.08 15.27 -32.24
N ASP A 154 9.28 14.99 -32.75
CA ASP A 154 10.33 14.32 -31.97
C ASP A 154 10.87 15.14 -30.79
N GLU A 155 10.69 16.47 -30.78
CA GLU A 155 11.16 17.32 -29.68
C GLU A 155 10.32 17.16 -28.42
N ILE A 156 9.03 16.87 -28.60
CA ILE A 156 8.10 16.71 -27.47
C ILE A 156 8.07 15.27 -26.98
N VAL A 157 8.37 14.27 -27.80
CA VAL A 157 8.31 12.85 -27.42
C VAL A 157 9.50 12.44 -26.53
N LEU A 158 9.20 11.93 -25.33
CA LEU A 158 10.19 11.36 -24.42
C LEU A 158 10.75 10.05 -24.96
N LYS A 159 12.00 10.08 -25.42
CA LYS A 159 12.75 8.90 -25.87
C LYS A 159 13.21 8.07 -24.66
N ARG A 160 12.36 7.18 -24.14
CA ARG A 160 12.78 6.21 -23.10
C ARG A 160 13.73 5.16 -23.72
N HIS A 161 14.76 4.75 -22.96
CA HIS A 161 15.85 3.82 -23.33
C HIS A 161 15.44 2.43 -23.87
N LYS A 162 14.15 2.11 -24.06
CA LYS A 162 13.71 0.87 -24.70
C LYS A 162 13.62 1.08 -26.21
N LYS A 163 14.34 0.23 -26.96
CA LYS A 163 14.60 0.22 -28.41
C LYS A 163 13.43 0.43 -29.40
N HIS A 164 12.18 0.64 -28.98
CA HIS A 164 11.03 0.75 -29.88
C HIS A 164 9.88 1.62 -29.30
N SER A 165 10.12 2.83 -28.78
CA SER A 165 9.01 3.79 -28.67
C SER A 165 8.74 4.36 -30.05
N LEU A 166 7.77 3.78 -30.77
CA LEU A 166 7.30 4.32 -32.03
C LEU A 166 6.79 5.75 -31.77
N ASN A 167 7.25 6.74 -32.54
CA ASN A 167 6.65 8.08 -32.47
C ASN A 167 5.31 8.02 -33.22
N PRO A 168 4.15 8.09 -32.53
CA PRO A 168 2.85 7.95 -33.18
C PRO A 168 2.55 9.11 -34.13
N PHE A 169 3.16 10.28 -33.92
CA PHE A 169 3.02 11.44 -34.80
C PHE A 169 3.61 11.19 -36.20
N MET A 170 4.63 10.33 -36.31
CA MET A 170 5.27 9.96 -37.58
C MET A 170 4.84 8.57 -38.08
N SER A 171 3.71 8.06 -37.59
CA SER A 171 3.29 6.70 -37.93
C SER A 171 2.95 6.56 -39.41
N LYS A 172 3.44 5.48 -40.02
CA LYS A 172 3.12 5.06 -41.40
C LYS A 172 1.97 4.05 -41.47
N SER A 173 1.38 3.71 -40.33
CA SER A 173 0.26 2.79 -40.19
C SER A 173 -0.79 3.38 -39.25
N LYS A 174 -2.05 2.95 -39.40
CA LYS A 174 -3.09 3.31 -38.43
C LYS A 174 -2.68 2.82 -37.03
N LEU A 175 -2.81 3.69 -36.04
CA LEU A 175 -2.63 3.35 -34.62
C LEU A 175 -3.92 3.64 -33.88
N GLU A 176 -4.26 2.77 -32.93
CA GLU A 176 -5.40 2.95 -32.04
C GLU A 176 -4.92 2.81 -30.60
N ARG A 177 -5.21 3.83 -29.78
CA ARG A 177 -4.93 3.82 -28.34
C ARG A 177 -3.47 3.50 -27.97
N GLU A 178 -2.53 4.12 -28.67
CA GLU A 178 -1.11 4.01 -28.37
C GLU A 178 -0.67 5.07 -27.36
N GLU A 179 0.11 4.67 -26.37
CA GLU A 179 0.59 5.59 -25.33
C GLU A 179 1.95 6.16 -25.67
N VAL A 180 2.05 7.50 -25.59
CA VAL A 180 3.31 8.21 -25.77
C VAL A 180 3.52 9.17 -24.61
N TRP A 181 4.72 9.11 -24.04
CA TRP A 181 5.14 10.10 -23.06
C TRP A 181 5.72 11.29 -23.80
N VAL A 182 5.29 12.48 -23.42
CA VAL A 182 5.77 13.75 -23.96
C VAL A 182 6.25 14.68 -22.85
N VAL A 183 7.09 15.65 -23.17
CA VAL A 183 7.53 16.71 -22.26
C VAL A 183 6.60 17.90 -22.43
N ARG A 184 6.11 18.47 -21.33
CA ARG A 184 5.33 19.71 -21.27
C ARG A 184 6.24 20.95 -21.40
N PRO A 185 5.70 22.16 -21.62
CA PRO A 185 6.51 23.39 -21.65
C PRO A 185 7.31 23.66 -20.37
N ASP A 186 6.79 23.23 -19.22
CA ASP A 186 7.43 23.36 -17.90
C ASP A 186 8.54 22.31 -17.65
N GLY A 187 8.71 21.34 -18.55
CA GLY A 187 9.68 20.25 -18.45
C GLY A 187 9.13 18.98 -17.80
N GLU A 188 7.91 18.99 -17.25
CA GLU A 188 7.30 17.82 -16.63
C GLU A 188 6.80 16.82 -17.69
N PRO A 189 6.83 15.50 -17.41
CA PRO A 189 6.32 14.50 -18.33
C PRO A 189 4.78 14.46 -18.32
N ALA A 190 4.19 14.25 -19.49
CA ALA A 190 2.77 13.94 -19.67
C ALA A 190 2.61 12.65 -20.47
N CYS A 191 1.56 11.89 -20.18
CA CYS A 191 1.20 10.70 -20.94
C CYS A 191 0.00 10.99 -21.84
N LEU A 192 0.18 10.80 -23.14
CA LEU A 192 -0.85 10.94 -24.15
C LEU A 192 -1.31 9.59 -24.68
N MET A 193 -2.62 9.41 -24.77
CA MET A 193 -3.26 8.32 -25.48
C MET A 193 -3.59 8.78 -26.91
N VAL A 194 -2.88 8.23 -27.89
CA VAL A 194 -2.89 8.68 -29.30
C VAL A 194 -3.62 7.67 -30.18
N SER A 195 -4.50 8.17 -31.04
CA SER A 195 -5.05 7.40 -32.17
C SER A 195 -4.84 8.21 -33.44
N CYS A 196 -4.21 7.61 -34.44
CA CYS A 196 -3.82 8.33 -35.66
C CYS A 196 -3.96 7.49 -36.92
N VAL A 197 -4.06 8.19 -38.04
CA VAL A 197 -4.03 7.64 -39.38
C VAL A 197 -2.91 8.32 -40.19
N PRO A 198 -2.15 7.56 -40.99
CA PRO A 198 -1.20 8.14 -41.94
C PRO A 198 -1.92 8.80 -43.11
N LEU A 199 -1.32 9.86 -43.65
CA LEU A 199 -1.77 10.56 -44.85
C LEU A 199 -0.80 10.24 -46.00
N PHE A 200 -1.36 9.96 -47.17
CA PHE A 200 -0.60 9.66 -48.38
C PHE A 200 -1.06 10.54 -49.54
N ASP A 201 -0.12 10.90 -50.43
CA ASP A 201 -0.45 11.57 -51.69
C ASP A 201 -1.00 10.59 -52.74
N ASP A 202 -1.38 11.11 -53.91
CA ASP A 202 -1.87 10.30 -55.04
C ASP A 202 -0.86 9.26 -55.55
N ASN A 203 0.43 9.44 -55.24
CA ASN A 203 1.52 8.52 -55.58
C ASN A 203 1.82 7.51 -54.46
N ASN A 204 1.01 7.48 -53.41
CA ASN A 204 1.17 6.63 -52.23
C ASN A 204 2.45 6.90 -51.41
N HIS A 205 3.00 8.12 -51.50
CA HIS A 205 4.06 8.59 -50.60
C HIS A 205 3.46 9.15 -49.32
N TRP A 206 4.09 8.86 -48.19
CA TRP A 206 3.67 9.37 -46.90
C TRP A 206 3.90 10.89 -46.84
N VAL A 207 2.86 11.66 -46.57
CA VAL A 207 2.90 13.13 -46.51
C VAL A 207 2.60 13.69 -45.12
N GLY A 208 2.33 12.83 -44.15
CA GLY A 208 2.01 13.25 -42.79
C GLY A 208 1.19 12.21 -42.04
N ALA A 209 0.76 12.57 -40.84
CA ALA A 209 -0.22 11.82 -40.09
C ALA A 209 -1.17 12.79 -39.38
N ARG A 210 -2.41 12.36 -39.18
CA ARG A 210 -3.41 13.10 -38.40
C ARG A 210 -3.97 12.19 -37.32
N GLY A 211 -4.22 12.76 -36.15
CA GLY A 211 -4.79 12.00 -35.05
C GLY A 211 -5.47 12.86 -34.00
N VAL A 212 -5.90 12.16 -32.97
CA VAL A 212 -6.41 12.74 -31.73
C VAL A 212 -5.59 12.19 -30.56
N CYS A 213 -5.45 13.02 -29.53
CA CYS A 213 -4.73 12.70 -28.33
C CYS A 213 -5.57 13.05 -27.11
N ARG A 214 -5.59 12.17 -26.13
CA ARG A 214 -6.13 12.43 -24.79
C ARG A 214 -4.99 12.50 -23.80
N ASP A 215 -4.97 13.53 -22.95
CA ASP A 215 -4.09 13.55 -21.77
C ASP A 215 -4.63 12.55 -20.74
N ILE A 216 -3.84 11.51 -20.47
CA ILE A 216 -4.14 10.45 -19.50
C ILE A 216 -3.10 10.44 -18.37
N THR A 217 -2.38 11.56 -18.17
CA THR A 217 -1.33 11.67 -17.15
C THR A 217 -1.88 11.39 -15.76
N GLU A 218 -2.96 12.08 -15.35
CA GLU A 218 -3.60 11.89 -14.05
C GLU A 218 -4.13 10.47 -13.85
N GLU A 219 -4.69 9.87 -14.91
CA GLU A 219 -5.18 8.49 -14.87
C GLU A 219 -4.02 7.50 -14.64
N ARG A 220 -2.91 7.68 -15.36
CA ARG A 220 -1.71 6.85 -15.22
C ARG A 220 -1.01 7.02 -13.87
N GLU A 221 -0.96 8.24 -13.34
CA GLU A 221 -0.45 8.51 -11.99
C GLU A 221 -1.32 7.87 -10.92
N ARG A 222 -2.64 7.98 -11.05
CA ARG A 222 -3.61 7.35 -10.14
C ARG A 222 -3.50 5.83 -10.16
N ASP A 223 -3.44 5.22 -11.35
CA ASP A 223 -3.28 3.77 -11.51
C ASP A 223 -1.96 3.29 -10.90
N ALA A 224 -0.86 4.03 -11.11
CA ALA A 224 0.43 3.71 -10.50
C ALA A 224 0.40 3.83 -8.97
N ALA A 225 -0.27 4.85 -8.42
CA ALA A 225 -0.47 5.01 -6.98
C ALA A 225 -1.31 3.87 -6.39
N LEU A 226 -2.41 3.48 -7.07
CA LEU A 226 -3.24 2.35 -6.68
C LEU A 226 -2.46 1.02 -6.71
N ALA A 227 -1.66 0.79 -7.74
CA ALA A 227 -0.82 -0.41 -7.84
C ALA A 227 0.20 -0.48 -6.69
N ARG A 228 0.83 0.65 -6.32
CA ARG A 228 1.75 0.74 -5.17
C ARG A 228 1.04 0.47 -3.85
N ALA A 229 -0.12 1.09 -3.62
CA ALA A 229 -0.91 0.86 -2.41
C ALA A 229 -1.37 -0.60 -2.30
N TYR A 230 -1.86 -1.19 -3.39
CA TYR A 230 -2.26 -2.60 -3.42
C TYR A 230 -1.09 -3.55 -3.15
N HIS A 231 0.09 -3.26 -3.70
CA HIS A 231 1.29 -4.05 -3.42
C HIS A 231 1.68 -3.98 -1.93
N ARG A 232 1.64 -2.79 -1.33
CA ARG A 232 1.89 -2.60 0.11
C ARG A 232 0.91 -3.41 0.98
N ASP A 233 -0.39 -3.35 0.66
CA ASP A 233 -1.41 -4.10 1.39
C ASP A 233 -1.18 -5.63 1.30
N GLN A 234 -0.75 -6.13 0.14
CA GLN A 234 -0.37 -7.53 -0.02
C GLN A 234 0.83 -7.93 0.86
N LEU A 235 1.86 -7.08 0.93
CA LEU A 235 3.02 -7.31 1.79
C LEU A 235 2.63 -7.32 3.27
N LEU A 236 1.81 -6.36 3.71
CA LEU A 236 1.32 -6.31 5.08
C LEU A 236 0.49 -7.55 5.41
N ALA A 237 -0.43 -7.95 4.52
CA ALA A 237 -1.24 -9.14 4.70
C ALA A 237 -0.38 -10.42 4.80
N TYR A 238 0.67 -10.53 3.98
CA TYR A 238 1.63 -11.62 4.05
C TYR A 238 2.37 -11.66 5.40
N ILE A 239 2.87 -10.52 5.87
CA ILE A 239 3.59 -10.43 7.15
C ILE A 239 2.65 -10.81 8.31
N VAL A 240 1.45 -10.22 8.36
CA VAL A 240 0.45 -10.50 9.41
C VAL A 240 0.04 -11.97 9.41
N LYS A 241 -0.15 -12.57 8.23
CA LYS A 241 -0.45 -13.99 8.11
C LYS A 241 0.71 -14.84 8.65
N THR A 242 1.94 -14.52 8.28
CA THR A 242 3.13 -15.24 8.76
C THR A 242 3.25 -15.21 10.28
N ILE A 243 2.94 -14.07 10.91
CA ILE A 243 2.93 -13.95 12.37
C ILE A 243 1.84 -14.82 12.99
N ARG A 244 0.64 -14.81 12.40
CA ARG A 244 -0.54 -15.51 12.95
C ARG A 244 -0.47 -17.03 12.80
N ASP A 245 0.10 -17.50 11.68
CA ASP A 245 0.17 -18.93 11.37
C ASP A 245 1.24 -19.64 12.23
N GLU A 246 2.10 -18.89 12.92
CA GLU A 246 3.10 -19.43 13.83
C GLU A 246 2.47 -19.86 15.16
N VAL A 247 2.65 -21.13 15.51
CA VAL A 247 1.99 -21.76 16.67
C VAL A 247 2.71 -21.45 17.98
N GLU A 248 4.04 -21.31 17.93
CA GLU A 248 4.86 -21.11 19.12
C GLU A 248 5.13 -19.62 19.37
N PRO A 249 4.75 -19.06 20.55
CA PRO A 249 4.91 -17.63 20.81
C PRO A 249 6.35 -17.10 20.71
N SER A 250 7.33 -17.95 21.02
CA SER A 250 8.76 -17.65 20.89
C SER A 250 9.19 -17.45 19.44
N ASN A 251 8.53 -18.11 18.48
CA ASN A 251 8.90 -18.08 17.08
C ASN A 251 8.15 -16.99 16.30
N MET A 252 6.98 -16.52 16.80
CA MET A 252 6.15 -15.51 16.13
C MET A 252 6.94 -14.27 15.71
N LEU A 253 7.76 -13.73 16.61
CA LEU A 253 8.54 -12.51 16.35
C LEU A 253 9.74 -12.78 15.41
N THR A 254 10.34 -13.96 15.48
CA THR A 254 11.40 -14.38 14.54
C THR A 254 10.86 -14.51 13.11
N ALA A 255 9.69 -15.12 12.95
CA ALA A 255 8.98 -15.21 11.68
C ALA A 255 8.62 -13.81 11.15
N ALA A 256 8.17 -12.92 12.03
CA ALA A 256 7.89 -11.52 11.71
C ALA A 256 9.12 -10.78 11.19
N ALA A 257 10.25 -10.89 11.89
CA ALA A 257 11.49 -10.22 11.50
C ALA A 257 11.96 -10.65 10.11
N ASN A 258 11.93 -11.96 9.84
CA ASN A 258 12.28 -12.53 8.54
C ASN A 258 11.32 -12.07 7.42
N ALA A 259 10.01 -12.18 7.65
CA ALA A 259 9.01 -11.78 6.66
C ALA A 259 9.10 -10.29 6.32
N THR A 260 9.28 -9.44 7.34
CA THR A 260 9.37 -7.99 7.19
C THR A 260 10.65 -7.58 6.47
N ALA A 261 11.79 -8.17 6.83
CA ALA A 261 13.06 -7.92 6.14
C ALA A 261 12.97 -8.27 4.65
N ARG A 262 12.37 -9.42 4.30
CA ARG A 262 12.18 -9.82 2.91
C ARG A 262 11.24 -8.89 2.14
N ALA A 263 10.10 -8.52 2.75
CA ALA A 263 9.12 -7.63 2.13
C ALA A 263 9.71 -6.26 1.78
N LEU A 264 10.55 -5.71 2.67
CA LEU A 264 11.20 -4.41 2.51
C LEU A 264 12.57 -4.49 1.82
N SER A 265 12.96 -5.67 1.32
CA SER A 265 14.28 -5.94 0.74
C SER A 265 15.46 -5.50 1.63
N ALA A 266 15.26 -5.58 2.95
CA ALA A 266 16.26 -5.28 3.96
C ALA A 266 17.33 -6.39 4.02
N ASN A 267 18.54 -6.03 4.43
CA ASN A 267 19.58 -7.01 4.77
C ASN A 267 19.26 -7.70 6.10
N GLY A 268 18.61 -7.00 7.03
CA GLY A 268 18.17 -7.57 8.29
C GLY A 268 17.10 -6.77 9.01
N CYS A 269 16.57 -7.36 10.06
CA CYS A 269 15.51 -6.80 10.90
C CYS A 269 15.66 -7.28 12.35
N GLN A 270 15.39 -6.39 13.30
CA GLN A 270 15.46 -6.67 14.72
C GLN A 270 14.23 -6.11 15.43
N ILE A 271 13.64 -6.92 16.29
CA ILE A 271 12.42 -6.61 17.04
C ILE A 271 12.73 -6.61 18.53
N TYR A 272 12.26 -5.56 19.19
CA TYR A 272 12.45 -5.28 20.60
C TYR A 272 11.12 -5.37 21.34
N ARG A 273 11.19 -5.77 22.61
CA ARG A 273 10.07 -5.74 23.56
C ARG A 273 10.47 -4.98 24.82
N CYS A 274 9.58 -4.14 25.32
CA CYS A 274 9.70 -3.57 26.66
C CYS A 274 9.18 -4.58 27.68
N LYS A 275 9.94 -4.90 28.73
CA LYS A 275 9.41 -5.63 29.89
C LYS A 275 8.94 -4.64 30.95
N PRO A 276 8.03 -5.03 31.87
CA PRO A 276 7.40 -4.12 32.83
C PRO A 276 8.36 -3.34 33.75
N ASP A 277 9.62 -3.78 33.91
CA ASP A 277 10.64 -3.16 34.78
C ASP A 277 12.05 -3.13 34.13
N SER A 278 12.17 -3.21 32.80
CA SER A 278 13.48 -3.17 32.13
C SER A 278 13.48 -2.31 30.87
N ASP A 279 14.69 -1.94 30.44
CA ASP A 279 14.93 -1.37 29.11
C ASP A 279 14.49 -2.33 28.00
N MET A 280 14.40 -1.81 26.77
CA MET A 280 14.05 -2.60 25.59
C MET A 280 14.99 -3.80 25.43
N VAL A 281 14.43 -5.01 25.39
CA VAL A 281 15.18 -6.24 25.18
C VAL A 281 14.96 -6.74 23.76
N VAL A 282 16.04 -7.18 23.12
CA VAL A 282 15.99 -7.86 21.83
C VAL A 282 15.23 -9.17 22.00
N ASN A 283 14.16 -9.35 21.23
CA ASN A 283 13.40 -10.59 21.26
C ASN A 283 13.63 -11.44 20.00
N ALA A 284 13.74 -10.78 18.84
CA ALA A 284 13.98 -11.47 17.58
C ALA A 284 14.95 -10.68 16.69
N SER A 285 15.73 -11.41 15.90
CA SER A 285 16.62 -10.84 14.89
C SER A 285 16.64 -11.72 13.65
N PHE A 286 16.82 -11.10 12.50
CA PHE A 286 17.02 -11.73 11.21
C PHE A 286 18.11 -10.98 10.43
N GLY A 287 19.04 -11.71 9.83
CA GLY A 287 20.18 -11.15 9.11
C GLY A 287 21.35 -10.80 10.04
N ASP A 288 22.51 -10.60 9.44
CA ASP A 288 23.72 -10.24 10.18
C ASP A 288 23.62 -8.79 10.66
N ILE A 289 23.85 -8.59 11.96
CA ILE A 289 23.92 -7.26 12.58
C ILE A 289 25.33 -6.72 12.33
N PRO A 290 25.49 -5.60 11.62
CA PRO A 290 26.79 -4.97 11.42
C PRO A 290 27.32 -4.43 12.76
N ASP A 291 28.62 -4.59 13.01
CA ASP A 291 29.32 -4.18 14.23
C ASP A 291 29.17 -2.68 14.53
N GLU A 292 28.82 -1.88 13.52
CA GLU A 292 28.65 -0.43 13.59
C GLU A 292 27.26 0.06 13.99
N ILE A 293 26.27 -0.82 14.10
CA ILE A 293 24.89 -0.43 14.45
C ILE A 293 24.63 -0.15 15.95
N PRO A 294 25.51 -0.36 16.96
CA PRO A 294 25.14 -0.12 18.36
C PRO A 294 24.64 1.29 18.72
N GLU A 295 25.01 2.33 17.98
CA GLU A 295 24.47 3.70 18.16
C GLU A 295 22.94 3.81 17.90
N LEU A 296 22.33 2.78 17.30
CA LEU A 296 20.89 2.64 17.11
C LEU A 296 20.12 2.61 18.43
N PHE A 297 20.67 1.98 19.47
CA PHE A 297 19.94 1.71 20.71
C PHE A 297 19.66 3.00 21.50
N GLU A 298 20.59 3.96 21.50
CA GLU A 298 20.41 5.27 22.16
C GLU A 298 19.26 6.09 21.53
N LYS A 299 18.99 5.91 20.23
CA LYS A 299 17.90 6.60 19.53
C LYS A 299 16.53 5.95 19.73
N LEU A 300 16.49 4.67 20.11
CA LEU A 300 15.22 3.98 20.43
C LEU A 300 14.67 4.42 21.78
N GLU A 301 15.52 4.86 22.70
CA GLU A 301 15.12 5.39 24.02
C GLU A 301 14.36 6.73 23.93
N SER A 302 14.56 7.49 22.84
CA SER A 302 13.87 8.78 22.62
C SER A 302 12.57 8.69 21.82
N LEU A 303 12.10 7.49 21.47
CA LEU A 303 10.94 7.28 20.59
C LEU A 303 9.63 7.84 21.19
N GLY A 304 9.25 9.04 20.77
CA GLY A 304 8.01 9.74 21.11
C GLY A 304 6.80 9.29 20.29
N GLU A 305 5.69 10.06 20.30
CA GLU A 305 4.34 9.63 19.82
C GLU A 305 4.21 9.24 18.33
N ASN A 306 5.17 9.51 17.43
CA ASN A 306 5.04 9.19 15.98
C ASN A 306 6.37 9.16 15.19
N GLU A 307 7.43 8.53 15.69
CA GLU A 307 8.73 8.54 15.02
C GLU A 307 9.02 7.23 14.28
N VAL A 308 8.49 7.09 13.06
CA VAL A 308 9.28 6.35 12.06
C VAL A 308 10.47 7.23 11.71
N GLY A 309 11.66 6.76 12.03
CA GLY A 309 12.90 7.44 11.73
C GLY A 309 13.74 6.67 10.74
N ILE A 310 14.51 7.40 9.95
CA ILE A 310 15.59 6.85 9.14
C ILE A 310 16.88 7.44 9.68
N PHE A 311 17.91 6.62 9.82
CA PHE A 311 19.25 7.10 10.10
C PHE A 311 20.26 6.35 9.25
N GLU A 312 21.42 6.96 9.13
CA GLU A 312 22.50 6.51 8.27
C GLU A 312 23.77 6.36 9.10
N VAL A 313 24.43 5.22 8.95
CA VAL A 313 25.71 4.93 9.61
C VAL A 313 26.62 4.24 8.61
N LYS A 314 27.74 4.89 8.28
CA LYS A 314 28.71 4.42 7.26
C LYS A 314 28.02 4.01 5.95
N ASP A 315 27.97 2.72 5.62
CA ASP A 315 27.41 2.17 4.39
C ASP A 315 25.97 1.64 4.55
N TRP A 316 25.38 1.82 5.73
CA TRP A 316 24.07 1.30 6.10
C TRP A 316 23.03 2.42 6.24
N LEU A 317 21.82 2.11 5.78
CA LEU A 317 20.60 2.88 5.99
C LEU A 317 19.65 2.04 6.83
N ALA A 318 19.21 2.59 7.95
CA ALA A 318 18.29 1.92 8.85
C ALA A 318 16.99 2.72 8.99
N ILE A 319 15.88 1.98 9.06
CA ILE A 319 14.55 2.50 9.34
C ILE A 319 14.02 1.83 10.60
N TYR A 320 13.44 2.61 11.51
CA TYR A 320 12.90 2.10 12.76
C TYR A 320 11.51 2.66 13.03
N SER A 321 10.74 1.93 13.85
CA SER A 321 9.40 2.32 14.27
C SER A 321 9.09 1.75 15.66
N ALA A 322 8.43 2.53 16.51
CA ALA A 322 7.97 2.05 17.82
C ALA A 322 6.76 1.12 17.67
N THR A 323 6.77 -0.02 18.37
CA THR A 323 5.58 -0.88 18.47
C THR A 323 4.69 -0.40 19.60
N ARG A 324 3.37 -0.41 19.38
CA ARG A 324 2.41 0.16 20.34
C ARG A 324 1.20 -0.73 20.55
N TYR A 325 0.73 -0.77 21.80
CA TYR A 325 -0.57 -1.30 22.15
C TYR A 325 -1.33 -0.28 23.00
N ARG A 326 -2.57 0.06 22.61
CA ARG A 326 -3.40 1.08 23.27
C ARG A 326 -2.67 2.41 23.55
N ARG A 327 -1.86 2.87 22.57
CA ARG A 327 -1.01 4.07 22.59
C ARG A 327 0.26 4.00 23.46
N ASN A 328 0.45 2.93 24.22
CA ASN A 328 1.69 2.72 24.98
C ASN A 328 2.73 2.03 24.10
N VAL A 329 3.97 2.51 24.14
CA VAL A 329 5.10 1.83 23.51
C VAL A 329 5.39 0.56 24.29
N ASN A 330 5.41 -0.58 23.60
CA ASN A 330 5.76 -1.87 24.20
C ASN A 330 6.92 -2.57 23.47
N GLY A 331 7.64 -1.85 22.63
CA GLY A 331 8.79 -2.33 21.88
C GLY A 331 9.12 -1.46 20.67
N ALA A 332 9.91 -2.00 19.76
CA ALA A 332 10.30 -1.36 18.52
C ALA A 332 10.65 -2.39 17.44
N ILE A 333 10.64 -1.97 16.18
CA ILE A 333 11.22 -2.69 15.05
C ILE A 333 12.28 -1.81 14.40
N CYS A 334 13.39 -2.42 14.00
CA CYS A 334 14.42 -1.78 13.19
C CYS A 334 14.76 -2.67 12.01
N LEU A 335 14.93 -2.07 10.83
CA LEU A 335 15.41 -2.72 9.62
C LEU A 335 16.62 -1.98 9.09
N TRP A 336 17.57 -2.70 8.50
CA TRP A 336 18.75 -2.10 7.89
C TRP A 336 19.03 -2.68 6.52
N ARG A 337 19.61 -1.85 5.65
CA ARG A 337 20.12 -2.28 4.35
C ARG A 337 21.32 -1.46 3.90
N GLU A 338 22.10 -2.04 3.00
CA GLU A 338 23.22 -1.34 2.37
C GLU A 338 22.73 -0.20 1.47
N LYS A 339 23.44 0.93 1.45
CA LYS A 339 23.15 2.07 0.57
C LYS A 339 23.10 1.73 -0.91
N VAL A 340 23.88 0.73 -1.32
CA VAL A 340 23.93 0.25 -2.71
C VAL A 340 22.58 -0.31 -3.17
N ARG A 341 21.72 -0.75 -2.25
CA ARG A 341 20.35 -1.24 -2.54
C ARG A 341 19.30 -0.13 -2.64
N GLY A 342 19.67 1.13 -2.41
CA GLY A 342 18.81 2.31 -2.54
C GLY A 342 18.31 2.88 -1.20
N THR A 343 17.52 3.95 -1.25
CA THR A 343 17.02 4.73 -0.09
C THR A 343 15.60 4.35 0.34
N TRP A 344 15.33 4.40 1.65
CA TRP A 344 13.99 4.13 2.19
C TRP A 344 13.02 5.21 1.70
N ASN A 345 11.97 4.80 0.99
CA ASN A 345 10.96 5.70 0.44
C ASN A 345 9.76 5.85 1.41
N ASP A 346 8.77 6.64 1.03
CA ASP A 346 7.59 6.86 1.89
C ASP A 346 6.69 5.63 2.00
N ASP A 347 6.62 4.78 0.97
CA ASP A 347 5.89 3.50 1.03
C ASP A 347 6.56 2.55 2.04
N ASP A 348 7.89 2.54 2.12
CA ASP A 348 8.66 1.76 3.10
C ASP A 348 8.37 2.24 4.54
N LYS A 349 8.29 3.56 4.76
CA LYS A 349 7.95 4.15 6.07
C LYS A 349 6.54 3.77 6.52
N ILE A 350 5.57 3.84 5.61
CA ILE A 350 4.19 3.45 5.90
C ILE A 350 4.14 1.97 6.27
N LEU A 351 4.77 1.11 5.47
CA LEU A 351 4.80 -0.33 5.73
C LEU A 351 5.49 -0.66 7.06
N ALA A 352 6.62 -0.03 7.38
CA ALA A 352 7.31 -0.22 8.66
C ALA A 352 6.43 0.19 9.85
N THR A 353 5.68 1.29 9.73
CA THR A 353 4.72 1.74 10.75
C THR A 353 3.58 0.73 10.94
N ASP A 354 2.99 0.28 9.83
CA ASP A 354 1.87 -0.66 9.86
C ASP A 354 2.27 -2.01 10.48
N VAL A 355 3.46 -2.50 10.12
CA VAL A 355 4.02 -3.71 10.73
C VAL A 355 4.30 -3.50 12.22
N ALA A 356 4.87 -2.36 12.62
CA ALA A 356 5.13 -2.06 14.02
C ALA A 356 3.84 -2.03 14.87
N ASN A 357 2.74 -1.53 14.32
CA ASN A 357 1.43 -1.56 14.97
C ASN A 357 0.92 -3.00 15.19
N GLN A 358 1.09 -3.88 14.20
CA GLN A 358 0.72 -5.30 14.34
C GLN A 358 1.62 -6.03 15.35
N LEU A 359 2.92 -5.74 15.33
CA LEU A 359 3.86 -6.25 16.32
C LEU A 359 3.55 -5.76 17.74
N GLY A 360 3.02 -4.55 17.88
CA GLY A 360 2.57 -4.03 19.18
C GLY A 360 1.46 -4.89 19.79
N ILE A 361 0.53 -5.37 18.96
CA ILE A 361 -0.52 -6.32 19.39
C ILE A 361 0.11 -7.68 19.76
N ALA A 362 0.99 -8.21 18.90
CA ALA A 362 1.65 -9.49 19.15
C ALA A 362 2.49 -9.46 20.45
N ASN A 363 3.22 -8.37 20.70
CA ASN A 363 3.99 -8.15 21.92
C ASN A 363 3.10 -8.26 23.17
N GLU A 364 1.93 -7.63 23.15
CA GLU A 364 0.98 -7.69 24.26
C GLU A 364 0.41 -9.11 24.45
N GLN A 365 0.08 -9.80 23.35
CA GLN A 365 -0.39 -11.18 23.41
C GLN A 365 0.65 -12.12 24.02
N ILE A 366 1.93 -11.97 23.62
CA ILE A 366 3.02 -12.76 24.18
C ILE A 366 3.21 -12.45 25.67
N SER A 367 3.22 -11.16 26.06
CA SER A 367 3.31 -10.75 27.47
C SER A 367 2.15 -11.32 28.31
N GLY A 368 0.93 -11.30 27.77
CA GLY A 368 -0.24 -11.88 28.42
C GLY A 368 -0.13 -13.40 28.56
N HIS A 369 0.36 -14.09 27.54
CA HIS A 369 0.59 -15.54 27.61
C HIS A 369 1.66 -15.88 28.66
N GLU A 370 2.79 -15.18 28.66
CA GLU A 370 3.86 -15.32 29.66
C GLU A 370 3.30 -15.15 31.08
N ARG A 371 2.46 -14.13 31.30
CA ARG A 371 1.80 -13.87 32.60
C ARG A 371 0.87 -15.01 33.02
N ILE A 372 0.08 -15.56 32.10
CA ILE A 372 -0.83 -16.67 32.38
C ILE A 372 -0.03 -17.93 32.74
N VAL A 373 1.04 -18.22 31.99
CA VAL A 373 1.93 -19.34 32.26
C VAL A 373 2.58 -19.19 33.64
N GLU A 374 3.06 -17.99 33.98
CA GLU A 374 3.63 -17.69 35.30
C GLU A 374 2.62 -17.93 36.42
N LEU A 375 1.43 -17.33 36.35
CA LEU A 375 0.34 -17.51 37.33
C LEU A 375 -0.09 -18.98 37.50
N SER A 376 0.07 -19.77 36.45
CA SER A 376 -0.26 -21.20 36.40
C SER A 376 0.84 -22.08 37.00
N ARG A 377 2.08 -21.60 37.04
CA ARG A 377 3.27 -22.37 37.45
C ARG A 377 3.86 -21.95 38.79
N THR A 378 3.62 -20.74 39.25
CA THR A 378 4.20 -20.22 40.50
C THR A 378 3.16 -20.06 41.61
N ASP A 379 3.62 -20.04 42.85
CA ASP A 379 2.84 -19.65 44.03
C ASP A 379 2.74 -18.12 44.10
N ALA A 380 1.53 -17.59 44.21
CA ALA A 380 1.27 -16.15 44.09
C ALA A 380 1.93 -15.29 45.18
N LEU A 381 2.21 -15.86 46.36
CA LEU A 381 2.86 -15.12 47.44
C LEU A 381 4.38 -15.16 47.29
N THR A 382 4.96 -16.36 47.14
CA THR A 382 6.42 -16.55 47.19
C THR A 382 7.09 -16.37 45.84
N GLY A 383 6.39 -16.61 44.72
CA GLY A 383 6.99 -16.64 43.38
C GLY A 383 7.79 -17.92 43.09
N LEU A 384 7.87 -18.86 44.04
CA LEU A 384 8.41 -20.20 43.81
C LEU A 384 7.48 -21.01 42.93
N LEU A 385 7.94 -22.16 42.42
CA LEU A 385 7.04 -23.09 41.75
C LEU A 385 5.90 -23.51 42.70
N ASN A 386 4.71 -23.64 42.14
CA ASN A 386 3.59 -24.21 42.87
C ASN A 386 3.66 -25.75 42.84
N ARG A 387 2.82 -26.37 43.66
CA ARG A 387 2.70 -27.83 43.77
C ARG A 387 2.59 -28.54 42.42
N ARG A 388 1.75 -28.02 41.53
CA ARG A 388 1.47 -28.66 40.24
C ARG A 388 2.70 -28.61 39.34
N ALA A 389 3.30 -27.44 39.15
CA ALA A 389 4.49 -27.28 38.31
C ALA A 389 5.68 -28.08 38.86
N PHE A 390 5.82 -28.20 40.18
CA PHE A 390 6.88 -29.00 40.77
C PHE A 390 6.74 -30.50 40.45
N PHE A 391 5.56 -31.09 40.73
CA PHE A 391 5.37 -32.54 40.58
C PHE A 391 5.06 -33.00 39.15
N GLU A 392 4.24 -32.26 38.41
CA GLU A 392 3.75 -32.69 37.10
C GLU A 392 4.69 -32.26 35.96
N GLU A 393 5.54 -31.25 36.17
CA GLU A 393 6.35 -30.65 35.09
C GLU A 393 7.86 -30.75 35.38
N GLU A 394 8.34 -30.26 36.54
CA GLU A 394 9.79 -30.21 36.80
C GLU A 394 10.38 -31.54 37.27
N LEU A 395 9.79 -32.24 38.25
CA LEU A 395 10.33 -33.51 38.73
C LEU A 395 10.51 -34.55 37.60
N PRO A 396 9.50 -34.82 36.75
CA PRO A 396 9.65 -35.77 35.64
C PRO A 396 10.81 -35.40 34.71
N ARG A 397 10.91 -34.11 34.34
CA ARG A 397 11.98 -33.60 33.47
C ARG A 397 13.37 -33.81 34.07
N HIS A 398 13.52 -33.62 35.37
CA HIS A 398 14.77 -33.84 36.08
C HIS A 398 15.11 -35.33 36.18
N ILE A 399 14.15 -36.17 36.53
CA ILE A 399 14.31 -37.61 36.66
C ILE A 399 14.71 -38.23 35.32
N ASP A 400 14.04 -37.89 34.21
CA ASP A 400 14.38 -38.37 32.87
C ASP A 400 15.84 -38.06 32.50
N ARG A 401 16.29 -36.83 32.81
CA ARG A 401 17.67 -36.40 32.59
C ARG A 401 18.68 -37.17 33.44
N LEU A 402 18.34 -37.48 34.69
CA LEU A 402 19.23 -38.17 35.63
C LEU A 402 19.31 -39.67 35.36
N GLN A 403 18.21 -40.29 34.92
CA GLN A 403 18.19 -41.68 34.44
C GLN A 403 19.14 -41.84 33.24
N TYR A 404 19.05 -40.93 32.26
CA TYR A 404 19.94 -40.97 31.10
C TYR A 404 21.43 -40.85 31.46
N ASN A 405 21.75 -40.01 32.45
CA ASN A 405 23.13 -39.74 32.88
C ASN A 405 23.62 -40.63 34.03
N ASN A 406 22.78 -41.55 34.53
CA ASN A 406 23.00 -42.37 35.71
C ASN A 406 23.53 -41.58 36.93
N LYS A 407 22.78 -40.56 37.37
CA LYS A 407 23.15 -39.69 38.50
C LYS A 407 22.12 -39.74 39.64
N PRO A 408 22.56 -39.75 40.91
CA PRO A 408 21.66 -39.71 42.07
C PRO A 408 21.10 -38.30 42.30
N ALA A 409 19.96 -38.22 42.98
CA ALA A 409 19.34 -36.96 43.40
C ALA A 409 18.72 -37.08 44.80
N ALA A 410 18.26 -35.95 45.33
CA ALA A 410 17.55 -35.89 46.60
C ALA A 410 16.31 -35.02 46.51
N LEU A 411 15.22 -35.51 47.09
CA LEU A 411 14.00 -34.75 47.36
C LEU A 411 13.98 -34.38 48.85
N ILE A 412 13.81 -33.10 49.15
CA ILE A 412 13.70 -32.59 50.52
C ILE A 412 12.33 -31.94 50.68
N TYR A 413 11.52 -32.48 51.59
CA TYR A 413 10.31 -31.84 52.09
C TYR A 413 10.66 -30.92 53.26
N VAL A 414 10.02 -29.76 53.33
CA VAL A 414 10.28 -28.73 54.33
C VAL A 414 8.94 -28.22 54.84
N ASP A 415 8.76 -28.16 56.15
CA ASP A 415 7.57 -27.57 56.76
C ASP A 415 7.96 -26.64 57.91
N LEU A 416 7.27 -25.50 58.03
CA LEU A 416 7.51 -24.56 59.11
C LEU A 416 6.84 -25.02 60.41
N ASP A 417 7.67 -25.30 61.40
CA ASP A 417 7.23 -25.67 62.72
C ASP A 417 6.58 -24.48 63.44
N HIS A 418 5.38 -24.69 63.97
CA HIS A 418 4.64 -23.67 64.75
C HIS A 418 4.25 -22.41 63.96
N PHE A 419 4.18 -22.49 62.62
CA PHE A 419 3.77 -21.37 61.78
C PHE A 419 2.36 -20.86 62.09
N LYS A 420 1.42 -21.76 62.41
CA LYS A 420 0.06 -21.38 62.82
C LYS A 420 0.05 -20.46 64.05
N GLN A 421 0.91 -20.73 65.03
CA GLN A 421 1.01 -19.91 66.25
C GLN A 421 1.50 -18.50 65.94
N VAL A 422 2.40 -18.35 64.97
CA VAL A 422 2.81 -17.03 64.48
C VAL A 422 1.62 -16.29 63.85
N ASN A 423 0.85 -16.96 62.99
CA ASN A 423 -0.36 -16.37 62.40
C ASN A 423 -1.38 -15.97 63.47
N ASP A 424 -1.59 -16.82 64.47
CA ASP A 424 -2.55 -16.58 65.55
C ASP A 424 -2.08 -15.41 66.46
N ALA A 425 -0.76 -15.24 66.66
CA ALA A 425 -0.19 -14.20 67.51
C ALA A 425 -0.06 -12.83 66.81
N PHE A 426 0.36 -12.80 65.54
CA PHE A 426 0.75 -11.59 64.83
C PHE A 426 -0.09 -11.30 63.57
N GLY A 427 -1.03 -12.19 63.24
CA GLY A 427 -1.87 -12.09 62.05
C GLY A 427 -1.21 -12.64 60.78
N HIS A 428 -2.05 -12.90 59.77
CA HIS A 428 -1.62 -13.51 58.50
C HIS A 428 -0.57 -12.70 57.75
N GLN A 429 -0.60 -11.36 57.84
CA GLN A 429 0.40 -10.53 57.19
C GLN A 429 1.82 -10.83 57.69
N LYS A 430 1.98 -11.14 58.99
CA LYS A 430 3.27 -11.56 59.54
C LYS A 430 3.68 -12.95 59.08
N GLY A 431 2.70 -13.86 58.95
CA GLY A 431 2.93 -15.16 58.36
C GLY A 431 3.43 -15.07 56.91
N ASP A 432 2.83 -14.19 56.11
CA ASP A 432 3.23 -13.95 54.73
C ASP A 432 4.68 -13.45 54.64
N GLU A 433 5.08 -12.52 55.53
CA GLU A 433 6.48 -12.07 55.64
C GLU A 433 7.44 -13.23 55.95
N ILE A 434 7.05 -14.16 56.82
CA ILE A 434 7.86 -15.32 57.19
C ILE A 434 7.97 -16.29 56.02
N LEU A 435 6.90 -16.52 55.25
CA LEU A 435 6.95 -17.37 54.06
C LEU A 435 7.89 -16.81 52.99
N LEU A 436 7.91 -15.47 52.81
CA LEU A 436 8.86 -14.79 51.93
C LEU A 436 10.31 -14.92 52.43
N LEU A 437 10.51 -14.83 53.75
CA LEU A 437 11.80 -14.98 54.38
C LEU A 437 12.33 -16.43 54.30
N VAL A 438 11.45 -17.43 54.43
CA VAL A 438 11.79 -18.84 54.19
C VAL A 438 12.12 -19.09 52.72
N ARG A 439 11.35 -18.52 51.78
CA ARG A 439 11.70 -18.56 50.35
C ARG A 439 13.13 -18.07 50.12
N ASP A 440 13.46 -16.88 50.60
CA ASP A 440 14.78 -16.27 50.39
C ASP A 440 15.89 -17.08 51.04
N PHE A 441 15.60 -17.71 52.18
CA PHE A 441 16.48 -18.67 52.82
C PHE A 441 16.71 -19.91 51.93
N LEU A 442 15.65 -20.57 51.45
CA LEU A 442 15.76 -21.78 50.64
C LEU A 442 16.49 -21.52 49.31
N LEU A 443 16.22 -20.39 48.64
CA LEU A 443 16.90 -19.99 47.41
C LEU A 443 18.42 -19.82 47.60
N LYS A 444 18.89 -19.45 48.79
CA LYS A 444 20.33 -19.35 49.11
C LYS A 444 20.99 -20.72 49.36
N GLN A 445 20.19 -21.76 49.60
CA GLN A 445 20.70 -23.11 49.90
C GLN A 445 20.89 -23.96 48.65
N VAL A 446 20.33 -23.53 47.51
CA VAL A 446 20.34 -24.24 46.24
C VAL A 446 21.33 -23.63 45.24
N ARG A 447 21.76 -24.42 44.25
CA ARG A 447 22.61 -23.96 43.13
C ARG A 447 21.79 -23.83 41.83
N PRO A 448 22.32 -23.13 40.80
CA PRO A 448 21.70 -23.16 39.47
C PRO A 448 21.48 -24.60 39.00
N GLY A 449 20.23 -24.93 38.68
CA GLY A 449 19.82 -26.28 38.27
C GLY A 449 19.08 -27.07 39.34
N ASP A 450 19.12 -26.68 40.61
CA ASP A 450 18.22 -27.23 41.64
C ASP A 450 16.85 -26.54 41.55
N VAL A 451 15.81 -27.20 42.06
CA VAL A 451 14.41 -26.71 41.99
C VAL A 451 13.85 -26.48 43.39
N VAL A 452 13.15 -25.37 43.60
CA VAL A 452 12.48 -25.02 44.86
C VAL A 452 11.01 -24.70 44.60
N ALA A 453 10.12 -25.26 45.41
CA ALA A 453 8.67 -25.07 45.30
C ALA A 453 8.02 -24.82 46.66
N ARG A 454 6.86 -24.14 46.63
CA ARG A 454 5.91 -24.10 47.75
C ARG A 454 4.72 -24.99 47.39
N LEU A 455 4.49 -26.03 48.20
CA LEU A 455 3.44 -27.02 47.94
C LEU A 455 2.07 -26.54 48.42
N GLY A 456 2.04 -25.62 49.38
CA GLY A 456 0.83 -25.00 49.94
C GLY A 456 0.99 -24.75 51.43
N GLY A 457 0.27 -23.76 51.98
CA GLY A 457 0.39 -23.44 53.42
C GLY A 457 1.82 -23.11 53.82
N ASP A 458 2.36 -23.87 54.77
CA ASP A 458 3.71 -23.84 55.32
C ASP A 458 4.66 -24.90 54.72
N GLU A 459 4.25 -25.61 53.67
CA GLU A 459 5.02 -26.69 53.06
C GLU A 459 5.81 -26.22 51.82
N PHE A 460 7.09 -26.58 51.78
CA PHE A 460 8.02 -26.34 50.69
C PHE A 460 8.71 -27.64 50.29
N ALA A 461 9.27 -27.67 49.08
CA ALA A 461 10.06 -28.80 48.60
C ALA A 461 11.27 -28.34 47.79
N LEU A 462 12.36 -29.10 47.88
CA LEU A 462 13.57 -28.90 47.10
C LEU A 462 13.92 -30.19 46.36
N TRP A 463 14.31 -30.05 45.10
CA TRP A 463 14.90 -31.11 44.31
C TRP A 463 16.36 -30.76 43.99
N LEU A 464 17.27 -31.64 44.38
CA LEU A 464 18.71 -31.44 44.23
C LEU A 464 19.30 -32.50 43.28
N ASP A 465 19.80 -32.05 42.13
CA ASP A 465 20.43 -32.92 41.13
C ASP A 465 21.86 -33.32 41.54
N ASP A 466 22.32 -34.48 41.06
CA ASP A 466 23.71 -34.97 41.16
C ASP A 466 24.27 -34.82 42.59
N ILE A 467 23.54 -35.38 43.55
CA ILE A 467 23.88 -35.32 44.97
C ILE A 467 23.89 -36.71 45.59
N THR A 468 24.98 -37.02 46.30
CA THR A 468 25.11 -38.27 47.05
C THR A 468 24.49 -38.16 48.43
N GLU A 469 24.14 -39.28 49.06
CA GLU A 469 23.61 -39.36 50.42
C GLU A 469 24.38 -38.49 51.43
N ASN A 470 25.70 -38.69 51.53
CA ASN A 470 26.54 -37.94 52.46
C ASN A 470 26.51 -36.42 52.19
N THR A 471 26.38 -36.02 50.92
CA THR A 471 26.31 -34.60 50.53
C THR A 471 24.92 -34.03 50.84
N ALA A 472 23.86 -34.78 50.58
CA ALA A 472 22.48 -34.40 50.90
C ALA A 472 22.27 -34.26 52.41
N HIS A 473 22.83 -35.18 53.20
CA HIS A 473 22.82 -35.10 54.66
C HIS A 473 23.55 -33.84 55.15
N LYS A 474 24.76 -33.55 54.65
CA LYS A 474 25.49 -32.33 54.98
C LYS A 474 24.72 -31.06 54.59
N ARG A 475 24.02 -31.06 53.46
CA ARG A 475 23.14 -29.96 53.04
C ARG A 475 22.01 -29.76 54.03
N CYS A 476 21.31 -30.82 54.43
CA CYS A 476 20.24 -30.74 55.43
C CYS A 476 20.76 -30.25 56.79
N THR A 477 21.91 -30.76 57.25
CA THR A 477 22.54 -30.29 58.50
C THR A 477 22.83 -28.79 58.45
N LYS A 478 23.42 -28.31 57.35
CA LYS A 478 23.72 -26.89 57.17
C LYS A 478 22.45 -26.03 57.08
N MET A 479 21.40 -26.52 56.39
CA MET A 479 20.10 -25.87 56.33
C MET A 479 19.51 -25.74 57.74
N MET A 480 19.55 -26.80 58.55
CA MET A 480 19.07 -26.75 59.94
C MET A 480 19.82 -25.72 60.78
N GLU A 481 21.16 -25.73 60.77
CA GLU A 481 21.98 -24.74 61.49
C GLU A 481 21.66 -23.30 61.04
N SER A 482 21.50 -23.12 59.73
CA SER A 482 21.24 -21.81 59.13
C SER A 482 19.79 -21.35 59.31
N SER A 483 18.86 -22.21 59.72
CA SER A 483 17.44 -21.88 59.93
C SER A 483 17.15 -21.26 61.30
N THR A 484 18.13 -21.26 62.21
CA THR A 484 18.01 -20.75 63.59
C THR A 484 17.55 -19.30 63.69
N PHE A 485 17.82 -18.47 62.68
CA PHE A 485 17.33 -17.09 62.59
C PHE A 485 15.80 -16.97 62.57
N LEU A 486 15.07 -18.04 62.22
CA LEU A 486 13.61 -18.06 62.28
C LEU A 486 13.09 -17.92 63.72
N GLN A 487 13.87 -18.34 64.72
CA GLN A 487 13.47 -18.30 66.13
C GLN A 487 13.19 -16.87 66.62
N GLU A 488 13.81 -15.85 66.01
CA GLU A 488 13.57 -14.43 66.30
C GLU A 488 12.14 -13.96 65.95
N HIS A 489 11.39 -14.79 65.20
CA HIS A 489 10.04 -14.50 64.71
C HIS A 489 8.97 -15.40 65.37
N SER A 490 9.30 -16.04 66.48
CA SER A 490 8.41 -16.97 67.18
C SER A 490 7.17 -16.28 67.76
N GLY A 491 6.02 -16.96 67.72
CA GLY A 491 4.75 -16.44 68.24
C GLY A 491 4.62 -16.50 69.77
N ALA A 492 5.41 -17.35 70.43
CA ALA A 492 5.44 -17.51 71.88
C ALA A 492 6.81 -18.05 72.34
N ASP A 493 7.20 -17.73 73.57
CA ASP A 493 8.52 -18.09 74.16
C ASP A 493 8.73 -19.61 74.28
N ASP A 494 7.65 -20.39 74.38
CA ASP A 494 7.66 -21.85 74.49
C ASP A 494 7.48 -22.58 73.15
N MET A 495 7.28 -21.85 72.06
CA MET A 495 6.97 -22.40 70.72
C MET A 495 7.88 -21.74 69.66
N MET A 496 9.13 -22.21 69.62
CA MET A 496 10.12 -21.70 68.67
C MET A 496 9.72 -22.01 67.22
N LEU A 497 9.70 -20.97 66.38
CA LEU A 497 9.55 -21.12 64.93
C LEU A 497 10.83 -21.78 64.38
N GLY A 498 10.63 -22.85 63.62
CA GLY A 498 11.72 -23.62 63.02
C GLY A 498 11.27 -24.29 61.73
N VAL A 499 12.09 -25.20 61.21
CA VAL A 499 11.73 -26.03 60.06
C VAL A 499 11.99 -27.50 60.38
N SER A 500 11.07 -28.36 59.93
CA SER A 500 11.27 -29.80 59.92
C SER A 500 11.51 -30.27 58.49
N LEU A 501 12.56 -31.08 58.27
CA LEU A 501 12.93 -31.55 56.94
C LEU A 501 12.77 -33.08 56.81
N GLY A 502 12.26 -33.54 55.67
CA GLY A 502 12.25 -34.93 55.27
C GLY A 502 13.10 -35.14 54.04
N LEU A 503 14.21 -35.89 54.17
CA LEU A 503 15.13 -36.17 53.07
C LEU A 503 14.85 -37.57 52.49
N ALA A 504 14.55 -37.66 51.20
CA ALA A 504 14.51 -38.92 50.46
C ALA A 504 15.51 -38.93 49.30
N LEU A 505 16.26 -40.02 49.18
CA LEU A 505 17.24 -40.20 48.11
C LEU A 505 16.59 -40.88 46.92
N TYR A 506 16.87 -40.35 45.74
CA TYR A 506 16.52 -40.92 44.45
C TYR A 506 17.73 -41.62 43.83
N HIS A 507 17.52 -42.88 43.43
CA HIS A 507 18.52 -43.67 42.73
C HIS A 507 18.08 -43.90 41.28
N PRO A 508 18.91 -43.56 40.29
CA PRO A 508 18.57 -43.69 38.86
C PRO A 508 18.32 -45.14 38.43
N ASP A 509 18.92 -46.11 39.13
CA ASP A 509 18.76 -47.54 38.87
C ASP A 509 17.53 -48.16 39.58
N SER A 510 16.78 -47.37 40.35
CA SER A 510 15.57 -47.84 41.04
C SER A 510 14.32 -47.73 40.16
N ASP A 511 13.38 -48.65 40.34
CA ASP A 511 12.03 -48.61 39.73
C ASP A 511 11.04 -47.77 40.56
N GLU A 512 11.56 -46.85 41.38
CA GLU A 512 10.76 -46.03 42.28
C GLU A 512 9.93 -44.99 41.50
N SER A 513 8.61 -44.97 41.76
CA SER A 513 7.72 -43.93 41.24
C SER A 513 7.91 -42.58 41.96
N ILE A 514 7.56 -41.48 41.28
CA ILE A 514 7.61 -40.13 41.87
C ILE A 514 6.70 -40.08 43.10
N GLU A 515 5.53 -40.70 43.06
CA GLU A 515 4.58 -40.77 44.16
C GLU A 515 5.17 -41.47 45.38
N THR A 516 5.92 -42.57 45.17
CA THR A 516 6.59 -43.30 46.25
C THR A 516 7.71 -42.46 46.88
N LEU A 517 8.54 -41.82 46.06
CA LEU A 517 9.63 -40.96 46.53
C LEU A 517 9.10 -39.78 47.35
N VAL A 518 8.02 -39.16 46.88
CA VAL A 518 7.29 -38.10 47.58
C VAL A 518 6.75 -38.61 48.91
N SER A 519 6.09 -39.77 48.93
CA SER A 519 5.55 -40.35 50.16
C SER A 519 6.65 -40.66 51.19
N ARG A 520 7.84 -41.08 50.75
CA ARG A 520 9.00 -41.30 51.62
C ARG A 520 9.51 -39.99 52.23
N ALA A 521 9.64 -38.94 51.42
CA ALA A 521 10.10 -37.63 51.90
C ALA A 521 9.11 -37.04 52.92
N ASP A 522 7.81 -37.10 52.63
CA ASP A 522 6.75 -36.64 53.53
C ASP A 522 6.73 -37.43 54.85
N ALA A 523 6.81 -38.76 54.79
CA ALA A 523 6.89 -39.60 55.98
C ALA A 523 8.11 -39.28 56.85
N ALA A 524 9.28 -39.05 56.25
CA ALA A 524 10.47 -38.64 56.97
C ALA A 524 10.29 -37.27 57.65
N MET A 525 9.71 -36.30 56.96
CA MET A 525 9.40 -34.98 57.55
C MET A 525 8.43 -35.11 58.73
N TYR A 526 7.41 -35.97 58.60
CA TYR A 526 6.44 -36.21 59.67
C TYR A 526 7.09 -36.84 60.92
N GLU A 527 8.03 -37.77 60.74
CA GLU A 527 8.80 -38.32 61.85
C GLU A 527 9.73 -37.27 62.49
N ALA A 528 10.32 -36.35 61.71
CA ALA A 528 11.07 -35.21 62.25
C ALA A 528 10.20 -34.31 63.14
N LYS A 529 8.94 -34.06 62.73
CA LYS A 529 7.98 -33.30 63.54
C LYS A 529 7.61 -34.02 64.84
N LYS A 530 7.39 -35.35 64.80
CA LYS A 530 7.07 -36.14 65.99
C LYS A 530 8.22 -36.22 66.98
N ALA A 531 9.45 -36.30 66.49
CA ALA A 531 10.65 -36.46 67.32
C ALA A 531 11.11 -35.15 67.99
N GLY A 532 10.29 -34.09 67.97
CA GLY A 532 10.56 -32.85 68.69
C GLY A 532 10.71 -31.60 67.82
N LYS A 533 10.50 -31.69 66.49
CA LYS A 533 10.59 -30.58 65.52
C LYS A 533 12.00 -29.99 65.40
N SER A 534 12.17 -29.01 64.50
CA SER A 534 13.47 -28.33 64.27
C SER A 534 14.62 -29.30 64.03
N GLN A 535 14.38 -30.32 63.22
CA GLN A 535 15.36 -31.32 62.82
C GLN A 535 15.04 -31.88 61.43
N PHE A 536 15.91 -32.75 60.93
CA PHE A 536 15.63 -33.51 59.72
C PHE A 536 15.69 -35.01 59.98
N CYS A 537 14.90 -35.76 59.23
CA CYS A 537 15.00 -37.21 59.17
C CYS A 537 15.28 -37.64 57.73
N VAL A 538 16.01 -38.75 57.60
CA VAL A 538 16.27 -39.40 56.32
C VAL A 538 15.27 -40.54 56.17
N ALA A 539 14.57 -40.60 55.05
CA ALA A 539 13.67 -41.69 54.73
C ALA A 539 14.45 -42.99 54.56
N GLU A 540 13.84 -44.13 54.93
CA GLU A 540 14.41 -45.42 54.58
C GLU A 540 14.58 -45.54 53.06
N ASP A 541 15.62 -46.25 52.63
CA ASP A 541 15.84 -46.56 51.21
C ASP A 541 14.66 -47.33 50.64
N TYR A 542 14.32 -47.02 49.39
CA TYR A 542 13.31 -47.76 48.66
C TYR A 542 13.77 -49.20 48.48
N LYS A 543 13.06 -50.11 49.13
CA LYS A 543 13.18 -51.56 48.93
C LYS A 543 12.09 -51.91 47.93
N GLY A 544 12.47 -52.16 46.69
CA GLY A 544 11.55 -52.56 45.62
C GLY A 544 10.62 -53.70 46.04
N GLN A 545 9.47 -53.83 45.37
CA GLN A 545 8.53 -54.92 45.60
C GLN A 545 9.07 -56.28 45.14
#